data_AF-A0A679F6S8-F1
#
_entry.id   AF-A0A679F6S8-F1
#
_cell.length_a   1.000
_cell.length_b   1.000
_cell.length_c   1.000
_cell.angle_alpha   90.00
_cell.angle_beta   90.00
_cell.angle_gamma   90.00
#
_symmetry.space_group_name_H-M   'P 1'
#
loop_
_entity.id
_entity.type
_entity.pdbx_description
1 polymer ?
#
loop_
_entity_poly.entity_id
_entity_poly.type
_entity_poly.pdbx_seq_one_letter_code
_entity_poly.pdbx_strand_id
1 'polypeptide(L)'
;MSRSLALAGAAAVAGATAAHATDLRFEDLGAQRAITSVSAYGATCDDAALAAAAAAGRTIVIDRICAVSSDLALSGMTMWLVERGGGFRVANRKALTFADGATIVAGPYQIFSGPGAVRGLAFPKPEWWGDADQAASVQAAHDSAKFAALHRGVLAPRNTKYGVDLGCGFYTFARTVALSPVTWFPLQFTGCAAALGGTRIMASETFEGEALVDLVAPSSASEQNASFDVGQFQLVNNSAYSATSLLRIGKDDGTSFNPTQQNRIHDIDFENFVNAIEWRNGRLIEFRRIGMFSTAPRAYCLNINPTSSAGSFVGDADFYQMNCTPCRGTLASCSTGGSYTRNIWIKADHARTGVAGLRFHAWVGYYSAKNVEIAASNGAAISDIWIETGSQFDGHGEEGGPVNGGIVEATATGTGSIIQNINIGNIYARASSPKHVGSAFTFSADADAAAGAGVNSINMEGTWIANDSAGGILAHNVRGLKIDAIFASSGFVGQTAVRLEGSTSDVTIHLDMQYCLAPYIYDYAVVAQDTVGNVKVSPSAVSGCVRSPSSNSSRGTGIDLSGLWPRSSADGPSEAKGLATLLGSTVASLPSCNSGAFGRVAYVTDASAAIWGARISGGGATKTLAICNGTNWVAR
;
A
#
# COMPACT_ATOMS: atom_id res chain seq x y z
N MET A 1 7.87 -52.84 29.94
CA MET A 1 9.08 -52.00 29.82
C MET A 1 8.66 -50.70 29.16
N SER A 2 8.53 -49.67 29.98
CA SER A 2 8.05 -48.32 29.67
C SER A 2 9.22 -47.35 29.47
N ARG A 3 9.29 -46.64 28.34
CA ARG A 3 10.04 -45.39 28.15
C ARG A 3 9.29 -44.57 27.11
N SER A 4 8.51 -43.56 27.50
CA SER A 4 8.91 -42.14 27.63
C SER A 4 9.61 -41.60 26.38
N LEU A 5 8.82 -41.09 25.42
CA LEU A 5 9.25 -40.07 24.48
C LEU A 5 8.73 -38.72 25.02
N ALA A 6 9.68 -37.87 25.40
CA ALA A 6 9.43 -36.63 26.12
C ALA A 6 8.92 -35.51 25.21
N LEU A 7 7.97 -34.74 25.74
CA LEU A 7 7.59 -33.39 25.33
C LEU A 7 8.84 -32.51 25.18
N ALA A 8 9.14 -32.06 23.96
CA ALA A 8 10.11 -30.99 23.69
C ALA A 8 9.46 -29.76 23.01
N GLY A 9 8.13 -29.62 23.07
CA GLY A 9 7.39 -28.53 22.43
C GLY A 9 6.76 -27.48 23.36
N ALA A 10 6.77 -27.70 24.69
CA ALA A 10 6.06 -26.84 25.64
C ALA A 10 6.95 -25.79 26.34
N ALA A 11 8.28 -25.85 26.17
CA ALA A 11 9.21 -24.97 26.89
C ALA A 11 9.45 -23.60 26.20
N ALA A 12 9.11 -23.45 24.92
CA ALA A 12 9.35 -22.19 24.19
C ALA A 12 8.25 -21.14 24.42
N VAL A 13 7.05 -21.53 24.87
CA VAL A 13 5.92 -20.60 25.12
C VAL A 13 5.94 -20.04 26.56
N ALA A 14 6.58 -20.73 27.50
CA ALA A 14 6.75 -20.24 28.88
C ALA A 14 7.88 -19.20 29.03
N GLY A 15 8.77 -19.08 28.04
CA GLY A 15 9.88 -18.12 28.06
C GLY A 15 9.47 -16.67 27.73
N ALA A 16 8.34 -16.46 27.05
CA ALA A 16 7.88 -15.14 26.65
C ALA A 16 6.94 -14.48 27.69
N THR A 17 6.28 -15.26 28.54
CA THR A 17 5.41 -14.74 29.61
C THR A 17 6.15 -14.37 30.89
N ALA A 18 7.42 -14.77 31.03
CA ALA A 18 8.25 -14.47 32.19
C ALA A 18 9.02 -13.13 32.09
N ALA A 19 9.08 -12.51 30.91
CA ALA A 19 9.86 -11.28 30.70
C ALA A 19 9.13 -9.98 31.10
N HIS A 20 7.84 -10.04 31.45
CA HIS A 20 7.04 -8.88 31.89
C HIS A 20 6.45 -8.97 33.30
N ALA A 21 6.79 -10.03 34.04
CA ALA A 21 6.52 -10.15 35.47
C ALA A 21 7.84 -10.17 36.24
N THR A 22 8.67 -9.13 36.07
CA THR A 22 9.54 -8.75 37.18
C THR A 22 8.63 -8.23 38.27
N ASP A 23 8.30 -9.14 39.17
CA ASP A 23 7.85 -8.87 40.53
C ASP A 23 8.77 -7.76 41.07
N LEU A 24 8.29 -6.52 41.02
CA LEU A 24 8.99 -5.35 41.55
C LEU A 24 9.09 -5.56 43.06
N ARG A 25 10.14 -6.25 43.50
CA ARG A 25 10.46 -6.34 44.91
C ARG A 25 10.77 -4.93 45.36
N PHE A 26 10.07 -4.47 46.38
CA PHE A 26 10.21 -3.13 46.99
C PHE A 26 11.66 -2.76 47.35
N GLU A 27 12.56 -3.75 47.40
CA GLU A 27 13.97 -3.62 47.74
C GLU A 27 14.84 -3.08 46.58
N ASP A 28 14.38 -3.15 45.33
CA ASP A 28 15.15 -2.69 44.15
C ASP A 28 15.03 -1.17 43.90
N LEU A 29 14.15 -0.46 44.63
CA LEU A 29 14.06 1.00 44.62
C LEU A 29 15.10 1.59 45.59
N GLY A 30 16.33 1.74 45.10
CA GLY A 30 17.45 2.33 45.84
C GLY A 30 17.10 3.65 46.56
N ALA A 31 17.45 3.69 47.84
CA ALA A 31 17.08 4.67 48.88
C ALA A 31 15.61 4.58 49.36
N GLN A 32 15.43 4.23 50.64
CA GLN A 32 14.16 4.26 51.38
C GLN A 32 13.47 5.64 51.28
N ARG A 33 12.80 5.92 50.17
CA ARG A 33 11.70 6.88 50.17
C ARG A 33 10.59 6.19 50.96
N ALA A 34 10.33 6.68 52.17
CA ALA A 34 9.35 6.09 53.07
C ALA A 34 8.01 5.87 52.35
N ILE A 35 7.63 4.60 52.16
CA ILE A 35 6.34 4.22 51.62
C ILE A 35 5.31 4.51 52.70
N THR A 36 4.20 5.16 52.36
CA THR A 36 3.16 5.51 53.33
C THR A 36 1.79 5.25 52.73
N SER A 37 0.93 4.48 53.42
CA SER A 37 -0.47 4.31 53.02
C SER A 37 -1.23 5.64 53.18
N VAL A 38 -2.19 5.90 52.30
CA VAL A 38 -3.06 7.08 52.38
C VAL A 38 -3.83 7.15 53.71
N SER A 39 -4.03 6.01 54.38
CA SER A 39 -4.62 5.93 55.72
C SER A 39 -3.84 6.68 56.80
N ALA A 40 -2.55 6.95 56.59
CA ALA A 40 -1.75 7.75 57.50
C ALA A 40 -2.13 9.25 57.48
N TYR A 41 -2.89 9.69 56.47
CA TYR A 41 -3.25 11.09 56.25
C TYR A 41 -4.71 11.40 56.59
N GLY A 42 -5.51 10.40 56.97
CA GLY A 42 -6.91 10.57 57.35
C GLY A 42 -7.65 9.25 57.56
N ALA A 43 -8.71 9.27 58.36
CA ALA A 43 -9.61 8.13 58.54
C ALA A 43 -10.43 7.85 57.25
N THR A 44 -10.77 8.92 56.52
CA THR A 44 -11.38 8.91 55.19
C THR A 44 -10.33 9.19 54.13
N CYS A 45 -10.51 8.63 52.92
CA CYS A 45 -9.73 9.05 51.76
C CYS A 45 -10.54 10.05 50.94
N ASP A 46 -10.26 11.34 51.11
CA ASP A 46 -10.93 12.47 50.46
C ASP A 46 -9.91 13.49 49.90
N ASP A 47 -10.40 14.61 49.34
CA ASP A 47 -9.57 15.67 48.77
C ASP A 47 -8.45 16.14 49.71
N ALA A 48 -8.73 16.27 51.01
CA ALA A 48 -7.78 16.77 52.00
C ALA A 48 -6.69 15.74 52.30
N ALA A 49 -7.07 14.47 52.49
CA ALA A 49 -6.12 13.37 52.69
C ALA A 49 -5.19 13.20 51.48
N LEU A 50 -5.74 13.29 50.26
CA LEU A 50 -4.97 13.21 49.02
C LEU A 50 -4.00 14.40 48.86
N ALA A 51 -4.45 15.62 49.13
CA ALA A 51 -3.60 16.81 49.06
C ALA A 51 -2.45 16.75 50.10
N ALA A 52 -2.74 16.30 51.32
CA ALA A 52 -1.73 16.10 52.35
C ALA A 52 -0.71 15.02 51.98
N ALA A 53 -1.16 13.89 51.42
CA ALA A 53 -0.30 12.82 50.93
C ALA A 53 0.59 13.28 49.76
N ALA A 54 0.04 14.08 48.83
CA ALA A 54 0.81 14.65 47.71
C ALA A 54 1.93 15.58 48.20
N ALA A 55 1.63 16.44 49.17
CA ALA A 55 2.59 17.38 49.76
C ALA A 55 3.77 16.69 50.47
N ALA A 56 3.61 15.43 50.90
CA ALA A 56 4.67 14.68 51.57
C ALA A 56 5.82 14.24 50.63
N GLY A 57 5.62 14.24 49.31
CA GLY A 57 6.66 13.98 48.31
C GLY A 57 7.28 12.57 48.34
N ARG A 58 6.46 11.53 48.59
CA ARG A 58 6.88 10.14 48.83
C ARG A 58 6.16 9.14 47.90
N THR A 59 6.41 7.85 48.09
CA THR A 59 5.56 6.80 47.51
C THR A 59 4.32 6.64 48.39
N ILE A 60 3.14 6.90 47.84
CA ILE A 60 1.85 6.79 48.52
C ILE A 60 1.13 5.53 48.04
N VAL A 61 0.70 4.70 48.98
CA VAL A 61 -0.13 3.52 48.69
C VAL A 61 -1.60 3.88 48.82
N ILE A 62 -2.36 3.68 47.74
CA ILE A 62 -3.82 3.82 47.71
C ILE A 62 -4.42 2.42 47.90
N ASP A 63 -4.87 2.14 49.13
CA ASP A 63 -5.41 0.85 49.57
C ASP A 63 -6.96 0.80 49.59
N ARG A 64 -7.61 1.92 49.26
CA ARG A 64 -9.07 2.09 49.26
C ARG A 64 -9.52 3.13 48.23
N ILE A 65 -10.82 3.22 47.99
CA ILE A 65 -11.38 4.23 47.09
C ILE A 65 -11.37 5.62 47.75
N CYS A 66 -10.72 6.56 47.09
CA CYS A 66 -10.62 7.96 47.49
C CYS A 66 -11.63 8.82 46.75
N ALA A 67 -12.44 9.60 47.47
CA ALA A 67 -13.42 10.48 46.86
C ALA A 67 -12.76 11.79 46.43
N VAL A 68 -12.89 12.15 45.15
CA VAL A 68 -12.44 13.44 44.61
C VAL A 68 -13.67 14.33 44.37
N SER A 69 -13.88 15.31 45.26
CA SER A 69 -15.11 16.12 45.30
C SER A 69 -14.94 17.55 44.78
N SER A 70 -13.69 17.97 44.59
CA SER A 70 -13.28 19.25 44.03
C SER A 70 -12.26 19.03 42.89
N ASP A 71 -11.92 20.10 42.17
CA ASP A 71 -10.82 20.01 41.21
C ASP A 71 -9.51 19.90 41.99
N LEU A 72 -8.86 18.74 41.89
CA LEU A 72 -7.69 18.37 42.69
C LEU A 72 -6.48 18.16 41.80
N ALA A 73 -5.40 18.87 42.09
CA ALA A 73 -4.11 18.68 41.44
C ALA A 73 -3.14 17.98 42.41
N LEU A 74 -2.76 16.75 42.08
CA LEU A 74 -1.71 16.00 42.76
C LEU A 74 -0.38 16.38 42.14
N SER A 75 0.40 17.20 42.85
CA SER A 75 1.70 17.70 42.40
C SER A 75 2.86 17.11 43.20
N GLY A 76 4.08 17.28 42.70
CA GLY A 76 5.30 16.77 43.31
C GLY A 76 5.77 15.44 42.70
N MET A 77 7.03 15.06 42.98
CA MET A 77 7.64 13.80 42.53
C MET A 77 7.13 12.59 43.33
N THR A 78 5.81 12.48 43.46
CA THR A 78 5.09 11.49 44.26
C THR A 78 4.73 10.30 43.37
N MET A 79 5.06 9.09 43.84
CA MET A 79 4.64 7.85 43.19
C MET A 79 3.37 7.33 43.87
N TRP A 80 2.30 7.17 43.11
CA TRP A 80 1.02 6.66 43.57
C TRP A 80 0.92 5.17 43.23
N LEU A 81 1.15 4.30 44.20
CA LEU A 81 0.97 2.86 44.06
C LEU A 81 -0.48 2.53 44.44
N VAL A 82 -1.30 2.13 43.46
CA VAL A 82 -2.69 1.75 43.72
C VAL A 82 -2.78 0.24 43.84
N GLU A 83 -3.26 -0.25 44.99
CA GLU A 83 -3.49 -1.67 45.23
C GLU A 83 -4.86 -2.11 44.71
N ARG A 84 -5.07 -3.44 44.61
CA ARG A 84 -6.34 -3.98 44.19
C ARG A 84 -7.44 -3.63 45.20
N GLY A 85 -8.45 -2.89 44.76
CA GLY A 85 -9.52 -2.36 45.62
C GLY A 85 -9.31 -0.90 46.04
N GLY A 86 -8.11 -0.35 45.79
CA GLY A 86 -7.82 1.08 45.84
C GLY A 86 -8.23 1.80 44.56
N GLY A 87 -8.44 3.11 44.64
CA GLY A 87 -8.70 3.93 43.47
C GLY A 87 -9.18 5.34 43.79
N PHE A 88 -9.64 6.04 42.76
CA PHE A 88 -10.15 7.39 42.82
C PHE A 88 -11.55 7.44 42.21
N ARG A 89 -12.50 8.03 42.92
CA ARG A 89 -13.85 8.28 42.44
C ARG A 89 -14.03 9.77 42.22
N VAL A 90 -13.99 10.21 40.98
CA VAL A 90 -14.05 11.64 40.61
C VAL A 90 -15.49 12.06 40.40
N ALA A 91 -15.92 13.07 41.15
CA ALA A 91 -17.27 13.60 41.09
C ALA A 91 -17.57 14.28 39.74
N ASN A 92 -18.86 14.39 39.41
CA ASN A 92 -19.31 15.00 38.16
C ASN A 92 -18.78 16.43 38.01
N ARG A 93 -18.29 16.75 36.80
CA ARG A 93 -17.69 18.05 36.46
C ARG A 93 -16.49 18.44 37.32
N LYS A 94 -15.84 17.47 37.98
CA LYS A 94 -14.56 17.65 38.68
C LYS A 94 -13.43 17.00 37.91
N ALA A 95 -12.21 17.46 38.16
CA ALA A 95 -11.00 16.90 37.56
C ALA A 95 -9.99 16.47 38.64
N LEU A 96 -9.45 15.25 38.50
CA LEU A 96 -8.23 14.82 39.16
C LEU A 96 -7.06 14.99 38.20
N THR A 97 -6.11 15.86 38.53
CA THR A 97 -4.95 16.15 37.68
C THR A 97 -3.68 15.66 38.35
N PHE A 98 -2.94 14.77 37.68
CA PHE A 98 -1.58 14.39 38.05
C PHE A 98 -0.61 15.39 37.41
N ALA A 99 -0.12 16.33 38.19
CA ALA A 99 0.80 17.39 37.74
C ALA A 99 2.26 16.88 37.69
N ASP A 100 3.17 17.74 37.23
CA ASP A 100 4.55 17.37 36.88
C ASP A 100 5.29 16.59 37.97
N GLY A 101 5.82 15.43 37.56
CA GLY A 101 6.55 14.51 38.42
C GLY A 101 5.70 13.45 39.10
N ALA A 102 4.37 13.57 39.12
CA ALA A 102 3.51 12.53 39.68
C ALA A 102 3.45 11.32 38.73
N THR A 103 3.69 10.13 39.27
CA THR A 103 3.60 8.87 38.53
C THR A 103 2.61 7.94 39.21
N ILE A 104 1.82 7.21 38.43
CA ILE A 104 0.91 6.20 38.96
C ILE A 104 1.39 4.81 38.55
N VAL A 105 1.31 3.86 39.48
CA VAL A 105 1.65 2.45 39.28
C VAL A 105 0.47 1.64 39.79
N ALA A 106 -0.14 0.85 38.90
CA ALA A 106 -1.27 -0.01 39.23
C ALA A 106 -1.28 -1.22 38.29
N GLY A 107 -1.92 -2.31 38.72
CA GLY A 107 -2.17 -3.47 37.86
C GLY A 107 -3.27 -3.20 36.80
N PRO A 108 -3.64 -4.20 35.98
CA PRO A 108 -4.66 -4.09 34.96
C PRO A 108 -6.07 -4.23 35.57
N TYR A 109 -6.44 -3.29 36.44
CA TYR A 109 -7.77 -3.22 37.06
C TYR A 109 -8.22 -1.77 37.19
N GLN A 110 -9.54 -1.58 37.34
CA GLN A 110 -10.14 -0.27 37.48
C GLN A 110 -9.62 0.43 38.75
N ILE A 111 -9.07 1.63 38.56
CA ILE A 111 -8.61 2.52 39.63
C ILE A 111 -9.23 3.92 39.52
N PHE A 112 -9.92 4.23 38.42
CA PHE A 112 -10.66 5.46 38.20
C PHE A 112 -12.12 5.13 37.99
N SER A 113 -12.99 5.88 38.68
CA SER A 113 -14.44 5.73 38.58
C SER A 113 -15.13 7.08 38.74
N GLY A 114 -16.41 7.12 38.38
CA GLY A 114 -17.22 8.34 38.44
C GLY A 114 -17.15 9.18 37.15
N PRO A 115 -18.05 10.17 37.01
CA PRO A 115 -18.21 10.95 35.78
C PRO A 115 -17.24 12.13 35.64
N GLY A 116 -16.31 12.32 36.58
CA GLY A 116 -15.28 13.36 36.49
C GLY A 116 -14.13 12.99 35.55
N ALA A 117 -13.27 13.96 35.25
CA ALA A 117 -12.12 13.77 34.37
C ALA A 117 -10.86 13.39 35.16
N VAL A 118 -10.00 12.55 34.57
CA VAL A 118 -8.65 12.27 35.05
C VAL A 118 -7.66 12.78 34.01
N ARG A 119 -6.62 13.50 34.44
CA ARG A 119 -5.73 14.26 33.55
C ARG A 119 -4.27 14.13 33.98
N GLY A 120 -3.34 14.32 33.03
CA GLY A 120 -1.92 14.49 33.33
C GLY A 120 -1.10 13.20 33.44
N LEU A 121 -1.69 12.05 33.12
CA LEU A 121 -0.97 10.77 33.08
C LEU A 121 -0.22 10.63 31.76
N ALA A 122 1.07 10.32 31.78
CA ALA A 122 1.86 10.22 30.54
C ALA A 122 1.60 8.93 29.73
N PHE A 123 1.40 7.80 30.43
CA PHE A 123 1.12 6.49 29.84
C PHE A 123 -0.04 5.79 30.57
N PRO A 124 -1.25 6.36 30.53
CA PRO A 124 -2.43 5.72 31.09
C PRO A 124 -2.76 4.41 30.37
N LYS A 125 -3.28 3.47 31.16
CA LYS A 125 -3.83 2.20 30.69
C LYS A 125 -5.36 2.27 30.68
N PRO A 126 -6.06 1.92 29.59
CA PRO A 126 -7.52 1.99 29.58
C PRO A 126 -8.19 1.14 30.66
N GLU A 127 -7.58 0.03 31.07
CA GLU A 127 -8.05 -0.87 32.13
C GLU A 127 -8.27 -0.13 33.46
N TRP A 128 -7.62 1.01 33.66
CA TRP A 128 -7.79 1.85 34.84
C TRP A 128 -9.17 2.51 34.93
N TRP A 129 -9.92 2.65 33.84
CA TRP A 129 -11.28 3.21 33.85
C TRP A 129 -12.38 2.15 33.94
N GLY A 130 -12.12 0.92 33.49
CA GLY A 130 -12.99 -0.24 33.73
C GLY A 130 -14.38 -0.19 33.08
N ASP A 131 -14.54 0.52 31.96
CA ASP A 131 -15.85 0.60 31.28
C ASP A 131 -16.20 -0.69 30.53
N ALA A 132 -17.50 -0.99 30.45
CA ALA A 132 -18.03 -2.08 29.63
C ALA A 132 -17.86 -1.83 28.13
N ASP A 133 -17.96 -0.56 27.70
CA ASP A 133 -17.53 -0.09 26.38
C ASP A 133 -16.12 0.47 26.51
N GLN A 134 -15.14 -0.32 26.11
CA GLN A 134 -13.73 0.02 26.33
C GLN A 134 -13.28 1.17 25.43
N ALA A 135 -14.08 1.60 24.44
CA ALA A 135 -13.80 2.81 23.66
C ALA A 135 -13.76 4.06 24.54
N ALA A 136 -14.67 4.18 25.52
CA ALA A 136 -14.70 5.31 26.45
C ALA A 136 -13.46 5.33 27.35
N SER A 137 -13.05 4.16 27.86
CA SER A 137 -11.83 4.00 28.64
C SER A 137 -10.57 4.35 27.85
N VAL A 138 -10.49 3.93 26.57
CA VAL A 138 -9.36 4.28 25.69
C VAL A 138 -9.35 5.78 25.39
N GLN A 139 -10.52 6.38 25.12
CA GLN A 139 -10.63 7.82 24.90
C GLN A 139 -10.21 8.62 26.15
N ALA A 140 -10.64 8.19 27.34
CA ALA A 140 -10.27 8.85 28.59
C ALA A 140 -8.76 8.74 28.89
N ALA A 141 -8.15 7.58 28.60
CA ALA A 141 -6.71 7.41 28.67
C ALA A 141 -5.99 8.35 27.70
N HIS A 142 -6.42 8.39 26.43
CA HIS A 142 -5.88 9.30 25.42
C HIS A 142 -6.00 10.76 25.86
N ASP A 143 -7.16 11.20 26.35
CA ASP A 143 -7.39 12.58 26.74
C ASP A 143 -6.54 12.99 27.95
N SER A 144 -6.29 12.07 28.88
CA SER A 144 -5.37 12.28 30.00
C SER A 144 -3.92 12.44 29.55
N ALA A 145 -3.46 11.60 28.60
CA ALA A 145 -2.13 11.67 28.00
C ALA A 145 -1.93 12.94 27.17
N LYS A 146 -2.92 13.30 26.35
CA LYS A 146 -2.94 14.55 25.58
C LYS A 146 -2.89 15.77 26.50
N PHE A 147 -3.62 15.76 27.61
CA PHE A 147 -3.54 16.82 28.61
C PHE A 147 -2.12 16.93 29.19
N ALA A 148 -1.50 15.80 29.54
CA ALA A 148 -0.13 15.75 30.06
C ALA A 148 0.88 16.36 29.07
N ALA A 149 0.75 16.01 27.79
CA ALA A 149 1.54 16.58 26.71
C ALA A 149 1.39 18.10 26.65
N LEU A 150 0.16 18.62 26.55
CA LEU A 150 -0.08 20.06 26.41
C LEU A 150 0.38 20.90 27.61
N HIS A 151 0.34 20.35 28.83
CA HIS A 151 0.60 21.13 30.07
C HIS A 151 2.05 21.09 30.56
N ARG A 152 2.89 20.14 30.10
CA ARG A 152 4.31 20.07 30.49
C ARG A 152 5.22 21.11 29.84
N GLY A 153 4.66 21.94 28.95
CA GLY A 153 5.33 23.10 28.38
C GLY A 153 6.57 22.79 27.54
N VAL A 154 7.13 23.85 26.94
CA VAL A 154 8.30 23.83 26.02
C VAL A 154 9.61 23.37 26.68
N LEU A 155 9.59 23.10 27.99
CA LEU A 155 10.78 22.80 28.80
C LEU A 155 11.08 21.29 28.95
N ALA A 156 10.13 20.41 28.60
CA ALA A 156 10.42 18.99 28.51
C ALA A 156 11.29 18.71 27.27
N PRO A 157 12.28 17.79 27.34
CA PRO A 157 13.02 17.37 26.15
C PRO A 157 12.04 16.98 25.05
N ARG A 158 12.27 17.44 23.81
CA ARG A 158 11.43 17.20 22.61
C ARG A 158 11.17 15.71 22.28
N ASN A 159 11.74 14.79 23.06
CA ASN A 159 11.61 13.34 22.91
C ASN A 159 10.85 12.68 24.06
N THR A 160 10.21 13.45 24.95
CA THR A 160 9.38 12.86 26.01
C THR A 160 8.12 12.29 25.36
N LYS A 161 7.98 10.96 25.37
CA LYS A 161 6.87 10.24 24.77
C LYS A 161 5.64 10.30 25.68
N TYR A 162 4.46 10.36 25.07
CA TYR A 162 3.15 10.29 25.74
C TYR A 162 2.28 9.34 24.95
N GLY A 163 1.40 8.61 25.62
CA GLY A 163 0.64 7.62 24.89
C GLY A 163 -0.38 6.86 25.71
N VAL A 164 -1.03 5.93 25.04
CA VAL A 164 -1.88 4.92 25.65
C VAL A 164 -1.18 3.58 25.50
N ASP A 165 -0.92 2.94 26.63
CA ASP A 165 -0.37 1.58 26.69
C ASP A 165 -1.54 0.61 26.86
N LEU A 166 -1.81 -0.19 25.83
CA LEU A 166 -2.86 -1.19 25.86
C LEU A 166 -2.26 -2.49 26.42
N GLY A 167 -2.81 -3.00 27.53
CA GLY A 167 -2.48 -4.34 27.97
C GLY A 167 -2.85 -5.43 26.96
N CYS A 168 -2.31 -6.62 27.17
CA CYS A 168 -2.74 -7.80 26.42
C CYS A 168 -4.18 -8.16 26.76
N GLY A 169 -4.95 -8.58 25.76
CA GLY A 169 -6.35 -8.95 25.92
C GLY A 169 -7.26 -8.28 24.91
N PHE A 170 -8.55 -8.24 25.24
CA PHE A 170 -9.61 -7.83 24.32
C PHE A 170 -10.17 -6.45 24.72
N TYR A 171 -10.29 -5.60 23.72
CA TYR A 171 -10.92 -4.29 23.79
C TYR A 171 -12.11 -4.28 22.85
N THR A 172 -13.33 -4.27 23.38
CA THR A 172 -14.55 -4.20 22.57
C THR A 172 -15.06 -2.78 22.55
N PHE A 173 -15.18 -2.21 21.36
CA PHE A 173 -15.63 -0.84 21.14
C PHE A 173 -17.03 -0.87 20.58
N ALA A 174 -17.95 -0.11 21.19
CA ALA A 174 -19.25 0.16 20.61
C ALA A 174 -19.27 1.42 19.73
N ARG A 175 -18.18 2.17 19.68
CA ARG A 175 -18.04 3.43 18.94
C ARG A 175 -16.60 3.70 18.51
N THR A 176 -16.40 4.64 17.59
CA THR A 176 -15.08 5.12 17.16
C THR A 176 -14.25 5.68 18.32
N VAL A 177 -12.96 5.33 18.37
CA VAL A 177 -11.96 6.03 19.18
C VAL A 177 -11.20 7.03 18.31
N ALA A 178 -11.19 8.30 18.73
CA ALA A 178 -10.50 9.37 18.02
C ALA A 178 -9.18 9.71 18.71
N LEU A 179 -8.08 9.34 18.05
CA LEU A 179 -6.72 9.61 18.48
C LEU A 179 -6.20 10.86 17.78
N SER A 180 -5.85 11.89 18.55
CA SER A 180 -5.47 13.20 18.03
C SER A 180 -4.10 13.58 18.60
N PRO A 181 -3.00 13.26 17.88
CA PRO A 181 -1.64 13.62 18.30
C PRO A 181 -1.46 15.15 18.31
N VAL A 182 -0.42 15.64 18.97
CA VAL A 182 -0.13 17.09 19.09
C VAL A 182 1.33 17.37 18.71
N THR A 183 1.64 18.58 18.24
CA THR A 183 2.95 18.85 17.58
C THR A 183 4.19 18.65 18.42
N TRP A 184 4.09 18.89 19.71
CA TRP A 184 5.25 18.92 20.59
C TRP A 184 5.57 17.56 21.19
N PHE A 185 4.65 16.60 21.05
CA PHE A 185 4.72 15.34 21.76
C PHE A 185 4.21 14.20 20.88
N PRO A 186 5.06 13.23 20.53
CA PRO A 186 4.65 12.10 19.71
C PRO A 186 3.62 11.26 20.47
N LEU A 187 2.45 11.02 19.85
CA LEU A 187 1.48 10.07 20.37
C LEU A 187 2.03 8.65 20.20
N GLN A 188 2.10 7.91 21.29
CA GLN A 188 2.27 6.46 21.25
C GLN A 188 0.93 5.79 21.52
N PHE A 189 0.51 4.92 20.62
CA PHE A 189 -0.67 4.08 20.81
C PHE A 189 -0.26 2.65 20.52
N THR A 190 0.18 1.94 21.57
CA THR A 190 0.83 0.64 21.43
C THR A 190 0.15 -0.41 22.27
N GLY A 191 -0.04 -1.59 21.68
CA GLY A 191 -0.41 -2.80 22.41
C GLY A 191 0.79 -3.68 22.74
N CYS A 192 0.52 -4.87 23.26
CA CYS A 192 1.59 -5.78 23.64
C CYS A 192 2.07 -6.68 22.47
N ALA A 193 1.20 -6.99 21.50
CA ALA A 193 1.48 -7.73 20.27
C ALA A 193 0.23 -7.79 19.35
N ALA A 194 0.44 -8.02 18.04
CA ALA A 194 -0.64 -8.10 17.04
C ALA A 194 -1.31 -9.48 16.88
N ALA A 195 -0.66 -10.55 17.31
CA ALA A 195 -1.14 -11.93 17.10
C ALA A 195 -1.53 -12.62 18.42
N LEU A 196 -1.95 -13.89 18.33
CA LEU A 196 -2.42 -14.78 19.41
C LEU A 196 -1.86 -14.45 20.82
N GLY A 197 -2.76 -14.07 21.73
CA GLY A 197 -2.41 -13.69 23.11
C GLY A 197 -2.01 -12.22 23.30
N GLY A 198 -1.96 -11.44 22.21
CA GLY A 198 -1.66 -10.02 22.18
C GLY A 198 -2.86 -9.10 22.51
N THR A 199 -2.76 -7.86 22.07
CA THR A 199 -3.82 -6.85 22.22
C THR A 199 -4.76 -6.92 21.02
N ARG A 200 -6.07 -7.09 21.24
CA ARG A 200 -7.09 -7.16 20.18
C ARG A 200 -8.18 -6.12 20.42
N ILE A 201 -8.33 -5.19 19.49
CA ILE A 201 -9.39 -4.19 19.47
C ILE A 201 -10.46 -4.64 18.48
N MET A 202 -11.70 -4.70 18.92
CA MET A 202 -12.82 -5.29 18.18
C MET A 202 -13.99 -4.31 18.11
N ALA A 203 -14.52 -4.07 16.92
CA ALA A 203 -15.82 -3.45 16.77
C ALA A 203 -16.89 -4.41 17.32
N SER A 204 -17.78 -3.94 18.21
CA SER A 204 -18.88 -4.74 18.74
C SER A 204 -19.94 -5.02 17.66
N GLU A 205 -20.83 -5.98 17.88
CA GLU A 205 -21.98 -6.23 16.99
C GLU A 205 -22.91 -5.01 16.85
N THR A 206 -22.91 -4.13 17.85
CA THR A 206 -23.71 -2.90 17.89
C THR A 206 -22.87 -1.66 17.60
N PHE A 207 -21.75 -1.80 16.89
CA PHE A 207 -20.83 -0.69 16.66
C PHE A 207 -21.49 0.45 15.88
N GLU A 208 -21.40 1.65 16.44
CA GLU A 208 -21.86 2.91 15.85
C GLU A 208 -20.66 3.79 15.45
N GLY A 209 -20.40 3.90 14.16
CA GLY A 209 -19.33 4.72 13.61
C GLY A 209 -18.86 4.24 12.24
N GLU A 210 -17.97 5.01 11.61
CA GLU A 210 -17.37 4.63 10.32
C GLU A 210 -16.02 3.95 10.49
N ALA A 211 -15.19 4.47 11.40
CA ALA A 211 -13.84 3.95 11.67
C ALA A 211 -13.75 3.38 13.08
N LEU A 212 -13.13 2.21 13.26
CA LEU A 212 -12.89 1.66 14.60
C LEU A 212 -11.88 2.53 15.37
N VAL A 213 -10.74 2.82 14.74
CA VAL A 213 -9.72 3.77 15.22
C VAL A 213 -9.52 4.86 14.17
N ASP A 214 -9.49 6.09 14.65
CA ASP A 214 -9.47 7.28 13.81
C ASP A 214 -8.30 8.17 14.22
N LEU A 215 -7.28 8.27 13.36
CA LEU A 215 -6.16 9.18 13.54
C LEU A 215 -6.55 10.55 12.97
N VAL A 216 -6.88 11.47 13.87
CA VAL A 216 -7.41 12.79 13.55
C VAL A 216 -6.29 13.82 13.60
N ALA A 217 -6.02 14.45 12.46
CA ALA A 217 -5.03 15.51 12.39
C ALA A 217 -5.50 16.74 13.20
N PRO A 218 -4.59 17.46 13.86
CA PRO A 218 -4.95 18.69 14.54
C PRO A 218 -5.52 19.75 13.59
N SER A 219 -6.49 20.51 14.09
CA SER A 219 -7.16 21.56 13.32
C SER A 219 -6.29 22.81 13.12
N SER A 220 -5.32 23.06 14.00
CA SER A 220 -4.41 24.20 13.87
C SER A 220 -3.22 23.84 12.98
N ALA A 221 -2.87 24.71 12.02
CA ALA A 221 -1.74 24.49 11.11
C ALA A 221 -0.41 24.32 11.86
N SER A 222 -0.25 25.00 13.00
CA SER A 222 0.91 24.84 13.90
C SER A 222 0.99 23.49 14.61
N GLU A 223 -0.10 22.71 14.59
CA GLU A 223 -0.18 21.38 15.18
C GLU A 223 -0.23 20.25 14.14
N GLN A 224 -0.31 20.57 12.85
CA GLN A 224 -0.29 19.56 11.78
C GLN A 224 1.05 18.83 11.66
N ASN A 225 2.12 19.36 12.26
CA ASN A 225 3.42 18.67 12.33
C ASN A 225 3.45 17.54 13.39
N ALA A 226 2.29 17.09 13.88
CA ALA A 226 2.19 16.11 14.95
C ALA A 226 2.78 14.74 14.57
N SER A 227 3.52 14.18 15.52
CA SER A 227 4.12 12.87 15.37
C SER A 227 3.30 11.76 16.04
N PHE A 228 3.34 10.56 15.47
CA PHE A 228 2.70 9.39 16.08
C PHE A 228 3.41 8.08 15.75
N ASP A 229 3.25 7.13 16.67
CA ASP A 229 3.77 5.77 16.65
C ASP A 229 2.64 4.84 17.11
N VAL A 230 2.05 4.11 16.17
CA VAL A 230 0.80 3.35 16.35
C VAL A 230 1.04 1.90 15.96
N GLY A 231 0.84 0.95 16.89
CA GLY A 231 1.18 -0.44 16.57
C GLY A 231 1.00 -1.48 17.64
N GLN A 232 1.40 -2.71 17.32
CA GLN A 232 1.45 -3.85 18.24
C GLN A 232 0.08 -4.33 18.76
N PHE A 233 -0.93 -4.33 17.90
CA PHE A 233 -2.26 -4.86 18.22
C PHE A 233 -2.97 -5.39 16.98
N GLN A 234 -4.06 -6.10 17.19
CA GLN A 234 -4.99 -6.50 16.13
C GLN A 234 -6.20 -5.57 16.11
N LEU A 235 -6.69 -5.23 14.92
CA LEU A 235 -8.00 -4.60 14.70
C LEU A 235 -8.93 -5.59 14.02
N VAL A 236 -10.12 -5.78 14.58
CA VAL A 236 -11.10 -6.77 14.10
C VAL A 236 -12.48 -6.16 13.98
N ASN A 237 -13.14 -6.46 12.87
CA ASN A 237 -14.53 -6.09 12.67
C ASN A 237 -15.46 -7.26 13.04
N ASN A 238 -16.16 -7.18 14.17
CA ASN A 238 -17.26 -8.12 14.49
C ASN A 238 -18.65 -7.48 14.28
N SER A 239 -18.73 -6.31 13.65
CA SER A 239 -19.95 -5.52 13.58
C SER A 239 -20.83 -5.79 12.35
N ALA A 240 -20.67 -6.98 11.75
CA ALA A 240 -21.24 -7.30 10.44
C ALA A 240 -20.94 -6.20 9.38
N TYR A 241 -19.73 -5.63 9.45
CA TYR A 241 -19.23 -4.58 8.56
C TYR A 241 -19.87 -3.19 8.74
N SER A 242 -20.50 -2.88 9.89
CA SER A 242 -20.94 -1.50 10.18
C SER A 242 -19.75 -0.52 10.30
N ALA A 243 -18.62 -0.97 10.86
CA ALA A 243 -17.35 -0.26 10.73
C ALA A 243 -16.82 -0.44 9.31
N THR A 244 -16.87 0.60 8.49
CA THR A 244 -16.40 0.57 7.10
C THR A 244 -14.88 0.64 7.01
N SER A 245 -14.22 1.18 8.03
CA SER A 245 -12.76 1.26 8.15
C SER A 245 -12.29 0.78 9.52
N LEU A 246 -11.21 0.01 9.58
CA LEU A 246 -10.62 -0.37 10.87
C LEU A 246 -9.65 0.69 11.37
N LEU A 247 -8.77 1.18 10.50
CA LEU A 247 -7.92 2.33 10.75
C LEU A 247 -8.19 3.40 9.69
N ARG A 248 -8.59 4.59 10.13
CA ARG A 248 -8.70 5.77 9.28
C ARG A 248 -7.61 6.79 9.62
N ILE A 249 -6.98 7.36 8.61
CA ILE A 249 -5.93 8.39 8.71
C ILE A 249 -6.41 9.65 7.99
N GLY A 250 -6.66 10.69 8.76
CA GLY A 250 -7.24 11.94 8.26
C GLY A 250 -8.74 11.82 7.96
N LYS A 251 -9.40 12.97 7.84
CA LYS A 251 -10.85 13.10 7.61
C LYS A 251 -11.16 14.13 6.54
N ASP A 252 -12.37 14.07 6.02
CA ASP A 252 -12.96 15.10 5.16
C ASP A 252 -13.36 16.37 5.96
N ASP A 253 -12.46 16.86 6.82
CA ASP A 253 -12.67 18.04 7.68
C ASP A 253 -11.65 19.17 7.39
N GLY A 254 -10.85 19.01 6.34
CA GLY A 254 -9.82 19.96 5.92
C GLY A 254 -8.53 19.89 6.77
N THR A 255 -8.45 19.00 7.75
CA THR A 255 -7.22 18.77 8.53
C THR A 255 -6.29 17.79 7.81
N SER A 256 -4.97 17.94 8.00
CA SER A 256 -3.97 17.11 7.34
C SER A 256 -2.78 16.86 8.28
N PHE A 257 -2.22 15.65 8.23
CA PHE A 257 -0.93 15.37 8.85
C PHE A 257 0.19 15.85 7.93
N ASN A 258 0.94 16.85 8.36
CA ASN A 258 2.08 17.39 7.61
C ASN A 258 3.34 17.40 8.49
N PRO A 259 3.78 16.24 9.01
CA PRO A 259 4.89 16.19 9.95
C PRO A 259 6.23 16.52 9.28
N THR A 260 7.17 16.96 10.10
CA THR A 260 8.58 17.16 9.68
C THR A 260 9.42 15.91 9.90
N GLN A 261 8.86 14.88 10.55
CA GLN A 261 9.46 13.60 10.85
C GLN A 261 8.52 12.49 10.44
N GLN A 262 9.07 11.34 10.05
CA GLN A 262 8.26 10.21 9.61
C GLN A 262 7.48 9.61 10.78
N ASN A 263 6.16 9.54 10.61
CA ASN A 263 5.25 8.85 11.49
C ASN A 263 5.28 7.34 11.23
N ARG A 264 4.82 6.56 12.19
CA ARG A 264 4.92 5.10 12.10
C ARG A 264 3.62 4.39 12.43
N ILE A 265 3.26 3.44 11.57
CA ILE A 265 2.19 2.47 11.77
C ILE A 265 2.80 1.08 11.59
N HIS A 266 2.83 0.27 12.64
CA HIS A 266 3.64 -0.96 12.59
C HIS A 266 3.09 -2.11 13.41
N ASP A 267 3.36 -3.34 12.97
CA ASP A 267 2.98 -4.56 13.69
C ASP A 267 1.47 -4.55 14.01
N ILE A 268 0.63 -4.44 12.98
CA ILE A 268 -0.84 -4.48 13.14
C ILE A 268 -1.39 -5.57 12.24
N ASP A 269 -2.29 -6.38 12.80
CA ASP A 269 -3.08 -7.34 12.05
C ASP A 269 -4.53 -6.84 11.92
N PHE A 270 -5.08 -6.90 10.71
CA PHE A 270 -6.44 -6.47 10.40
C PHE A 270 -7.30 -7.67 10.01
N GLU A 271 -8.50 -7.79 10.58
CA GLU A 271 -9.41 -8.90 10.35
C GLU A 271 -10.84 -8.45 9.99
N ASN A 272 -11.43 -9.05 8.95
CA ASN A 272 -12.83 -8.87 8.52
C ASN A 272 -13.22 -7.44 8.14
N PHE A 273 -12.32 -6.71 7.49
CA PHE A 273 -12.57 -5.31 7.11
C PHE A 273 -13.28 -5.14 5.77
N VAL A 274 -13.98 -4.00 5.62
CA VAL A 274 -14.24 -3.40 4.30
C VAL A 274 -13.01 -2.58 3.89
N ASN A 275 -12.52 -1.65 4.72
CA ASN A 275 -11.19 -1.06 4.56
C ASN A 275 -10.33 -1.40 5.78
N ALA A 276 -9.18 -2.06 5.59
CA ALA A 276 -8.24 -2.24 6.70
C ALA A 276 -7.64 -0.88 7.06
N ILE A 277 -7.03 -0.23 6.06
CA ILE A 277 -6.49 1.13 6.18
C ILE A 277 -7.20 2.02 5.15
N GLU A 278 -7.81 3.09 5.64
CA GLU A 278 -8.34 4.19 4.84
C GLU A 278 -7.51 5.45 5.09
N TRP A 279 -6.91 6.00 4.03
CA TRP A 279 -6.05 7.18 4.13
C TRP A 279 -6.58 8.32 3.26
N ARG A 280 -7.01 9.39 3.94
CA ARG A 280 -7.75 10.50 3.37
C ARG A 280 -6.94 11.78 3.28
N ASN A 281 -6.05 12.07 4.23
CA ASN A 281 -5.23 13.28 4.20
C ASN A 281 -3.98 13.14 5.07
N GLY A 282 -2.82 13.47 4.51
CA GLY A 282 -1.57 13.54 5.25
C GLY A 282 -0.41 12.88 4.52
N ARG A 283 0.80 13.01 5.08
CA ARG A 283 2.03 12.52 4.45
C ARG A 283 3.08 12.03 5.45
N LEU A 284 4.15 11.45 4.93
CA LEU A 284 5.35 11.09 5.67
C LEU A 284 5.08 10.03 6.74
N ILE A 285 4.58 8.87 6.31
CA ILE A 285 4.19 7.73 7.17
C ILE A 285 4.91 6.46 6.70
N GLU A 286 5.60 5.77 7.62
CA GLU A 286 6.07 4.40 7.44
C GLU A 286 4.96 3.42 7.87
N PHE A 287 4.62 2.48 6.98
CA PHE A 287 3.81 1.30 7.31
C PHE A 287 4.69 0.07 7.31
N ARG A 288 4.70 -0.72 8.40
CA ARG A 288 5.64 -1.83 8.53
C ARG A 288 5.08 -3.07 9.21
N ARG A 289 5.27 -4.24 8.59
CA ARG A 289 4.82 -5.56 9.10
C ARG A 289 3.33 -5.54 9.43
N ILE A 290 2.53 -5.34 8.40
CA ILE A 290 1.07 -5.28 8.52
C ILE A 290 0.46 -6.51 7.84
N GLY A 291 -0.32 -7.27 8.60
CA GLY A 291 -1.11 -8.38 8.10
C GLY A 291 -2.56 -7.95 7.88
N MET A 292 -3.15 -8.26 6.74
CA MET A 292 -4.53 -7.89 6.42
C MET A 292 -5.26 -9.09 5.84
N PHE A 293 -6.28 -9.53 6.55
CA PHE A 293 -7.11 -10.65 6.17
C PHE A 293 -8.60 -10.29 6.24
N SER A 294 -9.35 -10.52 5.16
CA SER A 294 -10.80 -10.28 5.16
C SER A 294 -11.59 -11.33 4.40
N THR A 295 -12.85 -11.45 4.80
CA THR A 295 -13.90 -12.21 4.11
C THR A 295 -15.06 -11.33 3.65
N ALA A 296 -14.93 -10.01 3.83
CA ALA A 296 -15.96 -9.06 3.46
C ALA A 296 -16.08 -8.93 1.94
N PRO A 297 -17.30 -8.79 1.40
CA PRO A 297 -17.45 -8.33 0.03
C PRO A 297 -16.85 -6.92 -0.08
N ARG A 298 -16.11 -6.65 -1.16
CA ARG A 298 -15.47 -5.34 -1.41
C ARG A 298 -14.43 -4.94 -0.36
N ALA A 299 -13.69 -5.90 0.17
CA ALA A 299 -12.57 -5.58 1.05
C ALA A 299 -11.42 -4.90 0.29
N TYR A 300 -10.86 -3.85 0.89
CA TYR A 300 -9.68 -3.09 0.49
C TYR A 300 -8.65 -3.19 1.61
N CYS A 301 -7.48 -3.75 1.35
CA CYS A 301 -6.41 -3.72 2.35
C CYS A 301 -5.89 -2.29 2.56
N LEU A 302 -5.61 -1.59 1.45
CA LEU A 302 -5.22 -0.19 1.47
C LEU A 302 -6.11 0.62 0.52
N ASN A 303 -6.86 1.56 1.08
CA ASN A 303 -7.67 2.52 0.35
C ASN A 303 -7.12 3.93 0.56
N ILE A 304 -6.44 4.44 -0.47
CA ILE A 304 -5.92 5.81 -0.51
C ILE A 304 -6.86 6.63 -1.38
N ASN A 305 -7.55 7.58 -0.77
CA ASN A 305 -8.52 8.42 -1.45
C ASN A 305 -8.50 9.81 -0.82
N PRO A 306 -7.71 10.78 -1.34
CA PRO A 306 -7.66 12.12 -0.79
C PRO A 306 -9.06 12.73 -0.61
N THR A 307 -9.25 13.53 0.44
CA THR A 307 -10.49 14.26 0.67
C THR A 307 -10.85 15.15 -0.53
N SER A 308 -12.12 15.53 -0.65
CA SER A 308 -12.58 16.47 -1.68
C SER A 308 -12.10 17.91 -1.49
N SER A 309 -11.39 18.20 -0.39
CA SER A 309 -10.89 19.53 -0.08
C SER A 309 -9.78 19.93 -1.06
N ALA A 310 -9.86 21.15 -1.61
CA ALA A 310 -8.83 21.65 -2.52
C ALA A 310 -7.46 21.66 -1.82
N GLY A 311 -6.44 21.07 -2.47
CA GLY A 311 -5.10 20.91 -1.90
C GLY A 311 -4.93 19.70 -0.98
N SER A 312 -5.95 18.84 -0.85
CA SER A 312 -5.80 17.57 -0.15
C SER A 312 -4.72 16.72 -0.80
N PHE A 313 -3.83 16.17 0.03
CA PHE A 313 -2.70 15.40 -0.42
C PHE A 313 -2.53 14.15 0.45
N VAL A 314 -2.24 13.02 -0.19
CA VAL A 314 -1.83 11.78 0.46
C VAL A 314 -0.49 11.35 -0.13
N GLY A 315 0.53 11.11 0.68
CA GLY A 315 1.82 10.79 0.08
C GLY A 315 3.02 10.64 0.98
N ASP A 316 4.18 10.51 0.33
CA ASP A 316 5.49 10.33 0.97
C ASP A 316 5.48 9.21 2.00
N ALA A 317 5.10 8.01 1.56
CA ALA A 317 5.00 6.85 2.44
C ALA A 317 5.80 5.68 1.92
N ASP A 318 6.36 4.94 2.85
CA ASP A 318 7.03 3.68 2.60
C ASP A 318 6.24 2.55 3.27
N PHE A 319 5.98 1.49 2.52
CA PHE A 319 5.25 0.30 2.95
C PHE A 319 6.20 -0.88 2.93
N TYR A 320 6.50 -1.47 4.10
CA TYR A 320 7.46 -2.55 4.25
C TYR A 320 6.81 -3.83 4.78
N GLN A 321 7.02 -4.93 4.07
CA GLN A 321 6.63 -6.28 4.53
C GLN A 321 5.13 -6.37 4.83
N MET A 322 4.33 -6.00 3.83
CA MET A 322 2.88 -6.00 3.93
C MET A 322 2.35 -7.32 3.39
N ASN A 323 1.35 -7.92 4.05
CA ASN A 323 0.65 -9.09 3.55
C ASN A 323 -0.85 -8.82 3.51
N CYS A 324 -1.47 -9.08 2.37
CA CYS A 324 -2.87 -8.79 2.14
C CYS A 324 -3.59 -9.96 1.47
N THR A 325 -4.74 -10.32 2.04
CA THR A 325 -5.68 -11.31 1.51
C THR A 325 -7.11 -10.81 1.76
N PRO A 326 -7.68 -10.01 0.85
CA PRO A 326 -8.96 -9.35 1.05
C PRO A 326 -10.15 -10.29 0.79
N CYS A 327 -9.91 -11.52 0.32
CA CYS A 327 -10.95 -12.51 0.07
C CYS A 327 -10.55 -13.89 0.59
N ARG A 328 -11.48 -14.58 1.27
CA ARG A 328 -11.38 -16.02 1.58
C ARG A 328 -12.66 -16.72 1.18
N GLY A 329 -12.57 -17.64 0.22
CA GLY A 329 -13.70 -18.48 -0.15
C GLY A 329 -13.65 -18.94 -1.59
N THR A 330 -14.78 -19.47 -2.07
CA THR A 330 -15.01 -19.65 -3.49
C THR A 330 -15.02 -18.27 -4.16
N LEU A 331 -14.46 -18.20 -5.35
CA LEU A 331 -14.12 -16.95 -6.01
C LEU A 331 -15.32 -16.01 -6.25
N ALA A 332 -16.54 -16.55 -6.27
CA ALA A 332 -17.79 -15.81 -6.35
C ALA A 332 -18.02 -14.80 -5.19
N SER A 333 -17.28 -14.90 -4.09
CA SER A 333 -17.31 -13.94 -2.98
C SER A 333 -16.38 -12.73 -3.18
N CYS A 334 -15.39 -12.84 -4.08
CA CYS A 334 -14.39 -11.80 -4.31
C CYS A 334 -14.86 -10.68 -5.25
N SER A 335 -15.98 -10.89 -5.94
CA SER A 335 -16.81 -9.80 -6.45
C SER A 335 -18.28 -10.17 -6.44
N THR A 336 -19.13 -9.19 -6.13
CA THR A 336 -20.57 -9.37 -6.14
C THR A 336 -21.19 -8.12 -6.75
N GLY A 337 -21.83 -8.23 -7.92
CA GLY A 337 -22.54 -7.11 -8.55
C GLY A 337 -21.63 -5.95 -9.02
N GLY A 338 -20.48 -6.25 -9.64
CA GLY A 338 -19.55 -5.23 -10.18
C GLY A 338 -18.68 -4.55 -9.11
N SER A 339 -18.56 -5.19 -7.95
CA SER A 339 -17.91 -4.64 -6.77
C SER A 339 -16.75 -5.56 -6.38
N TYR A 340 -15.52 -5.05 -6.49
CA TYR A 340 -14.30 -5.85 -6.45
C TYR A 340 -13.55 -5.73 -5.12
N THR A 341 -12.98 -6.85 -4.67
CA THR A 341 -11.94 -6.86 -3.62
C THR A 341 -10.61 -6.36 -4.18
N ARG A 342 -9.83 -5.66 -3.33
CA ARG A 342 -8.57 -5.03 -3.74
C ARG A 342 -7.48 -5.15 -2.70
N ASN A 343 -6.24 -5.33 -3.14
CA ASN A 343 -5.11 -5.17 -2.23
C ASN A 343 -4.81 -3.68 -2.04
N ILE A 344 -4.58 -2.97 -3.13
CA ILE A 344 -4.23 -1.55 -3.11
C ILE A 344 -5.18 -0.81 -4.05
N TRP A 345 -5.86 0.20 -3.52
CA TRP A 345 -6.64 1.15 -4.29
C TRP A 345 -6.14 2.56 -4.04
N ILE A 346 -5.57 3.16 -5.08
CA ILE A 346 -5.11 4.54 -5.09
C ILE A 346 -6.05 5.32 -5.99
N LYS A 347 -6.86 6.18 -5.39
CA LYS A 347 -7.84 6.98 -6.10
C LYS A 347 -7.61 8.45 -5.79
N ALA A 348 -7.69 9.30 -6.81
CA ALA A 348 -7.82 10.73 -6.66
C ALA A 348 -8.82 11.22 -7.70
N ASP A 349 -9.97 11.73 -7.26
CA ASP A 349 -11.13 12.03 -8.12
C ASP A 349 -11.68 13.44 -7.95
N HIS A 350 -10.87 14.34 -7.41
CA HIS A 350 -11.24 15.74 -7.17
C HIS A 350 -10.18 16.67 -7.74
N ALA A 351 -10.62 17.79 -8.30
CA ALA A 351 -9.70 18.76 -8.87
C ALA A 351 -8.72 19.28 -7.79
N ARG A 352 -7.43 19.36 -8.14
CA ARG A 352 -6.36 19.82 -7.24
C ARG A 352 -6.16 18.96 -5.99
N THR A 353 -6.53 17.68 -6.05
CA THR A 353 -6.07 16.69 -5.08
C THR A 353 -4.94 15.86 -5.66
N GLY A 354 -4.06 15.39 -4.77
CA GLY A 354 -2.82 14.74 -5.14
C GLY A 354 -2.56 13.46 -4.36
N VAL A 355 -2.04 12.44 -5.05
CA VAL A 355 -1.34 11.33 -4.41
C VAL A 355 0.07 11.25 -4.96
N ALA A 356 1.10 11.27 -4.12
CA ALA A 356 2.47 11.11 -4.60
C ALA A 356 3.45 10.49 -3.60
N GLY A 357 4.54 9.92 -4.10
CA GLY A 357 5.67 9.49 -3.27
C GLY A 357 5.36 8.23 -2.45
N LEU A 358 4.67 7.25 -3.05
CA LEU A 358 4.34 5.99 -2.39
C LEU A 358 5.32 4.90 -2.83
N ARG A 359 5.93 4.20 -1.87
CA ARG A 359 6.88 3.11 -2.13
C ARG A 359 6.45 1.81 -1.46
N PHE A 360 6.23 0.77 -2.26
CA PHE A 360 5.80 -0.54 -1.79
C PHE A 360 6.98 -1.52 -1.87
N HIS A 361 7.49 -1.92 -0.71
CA HIS A 361 8.63 -2.83 -0.56
C HIS A 361 8.18 -4.16 0.04
N ALA A 362 8.47 -5.25 -0.67
CA ALA A 362 8.09 -6.60 -0.25
C ALA A 362 6.59 -6.72 0.10
N TRP A 363 5.71 -6.15 -0.74
CA TRP A 363 4.27 -6.29 -0.58
C TRP A 363 3.81 -7.63 -1.16
N VAL A 364 3.07 -8.41 -0.38
CA VAL A 364 2.48 -9.66 -0.84
C VAL A 364 0.96 -9.53 -0.88
N GLY A 365 0.40 -9.66 -2.08
CA GLY A 365 -1.03 -9.65 -2.33
C GLY A 365 -1.53 -10.99 -2.86
N TYR A 366 -2.51 -11.58 -2.18
CA TYR A 366 -3.13 -12.85 -2.56
C TYR A 366 -4.65 -12.71 -2.65
N TYR A 367 -5.27 -13.45 -3.57
CA TYR A 367 -6.73 -13.62 -3.65
C TYR A 367 -7.50 -12.29 -3.66
N SER A 368 -7.19 -11.42 -4.62
CA SER A 368 -7.94 -10.20 -4.89
C SER A 368 -8.47 -10.20 -6.32
N ALA A 369 -9.65 -9.61 -6.52
CA ALA A 369 -10.16 -9.35 -7.86
C ALA A 369 -9.28 -8.34 -8.63
N LYS A 370 -8.76 -7.32 -7.94
CA LYS A 370 -7.72 -6.40 -8.47
C LYS A 370 -6.58 -6.27 -7.45
N ASN A 371 -5.34 -6.41 -7.89
CA ASN A 371 -4.22 -6.28 -6.95
C ASN A 371 -3.93 -4.81 -6.67
N VAL A 372 -3.56 -4.06 -7.71
CA VAL A 372 -3.27 -2.62 -7.60
C VAL A 372 -4.11 -1.87 -8.62
N GLU A 373 -4.98 -0.99 -8.14
CA GLU A 373 -5.76 -0.08 -8.99
C GLU A 373 -5.37 1.36 -8.67
N ILE A 374 -4.99 2.11 -9.70
CA ILE A 374 -4.61 3.53 -9.66
C ILE A 374 -5.58 4.29 -10.57
N ALA A 375 -6.35 5.20 -10.01
CA ALA A 375 -7.39 5.93 -10.74
C ALA A 375 -7.33 7.42 -10.46
N ALA A 376 -7.01 8.22 -11.49
CA ALA A 376 -7.06 9.68 -11.45
C ALA A 376 -8.25 10.18 -12.27
N SER A 377 -9.09 11.02 -11.68
CA SER A 377 -10.20 11.66 -12.39
C SER A 377 -10.46 13.10 -11.97
N ASN A 378 -11.27 13.82 -12.75
CA ASN A 378 -11.71 15.20 -12.48
C ASN A 378 -10.57 16.21 -12.22
N GLY A 379 -9.44 16.08 -12.90
CA GLY A 379 -8.32 17.01 -12.75
C GLY A 379 -7.42 16.72 -11.55
N ALA A 380 -7.50 15.51 -10.99
CA ALA A 380 -6.60 15.04 -9.94
C ALA A 380 -5.25 14.56 -10.51
N ALA A 381 -4.22 14.56 -9.66
CA ALA A 381 -2.89 14.08 -10.02
C ALA A 381 -2.45 12.92 -9.13
N ILE A 382 -1.95 11.86 -9.76
CA ILE A 382 -1.25 10.77 -9.07
C ILE A 382 0.15 10.66 -9.67
N SER A 383 1.18 10.74 -8.86
CA SER A 383 2.55 10.59 -9.34
C SER A 383 3.45 9.78 -8.43
N ASP A 384 4.65 9.45 -8.89
CA ASP A 384 5.74 9.03 -8.01
C ASP A 384 5.34 7.79 -7.18
N ILE A 385 4.96 6.73 -7.88
CA ILE A 385 4.56 5.45 -7.29
C ILE A 385 5.64 4.41 -7.62
N TRP A 386 6.18 3.75 -6.61
CA TRP A 386 7.15 2.66 -6.74
C TRP A 386 6.59 1.37 -6.17
N ILE A 387 6.53 0.33 -7.00
CA ILE A 387 6.28 -1.04 -6.58
C ILE A 387 7.60 -1.79 -6.77
N GLU A 388 8.25 -2.10 -5.66
CA GLU A 388 9.66 -2.50 -5.67
C GLU A 388 9.87 -3.99 -5.38
N THR A 389 11.15 -4.36 -5.35
CA THR A 389 11.66 -5.72 -5.24
C THR A 389 11.09 -6.47 -4.05
N GLY A 390 10.84 -7.76 -4.27
CA GLY A 390 10.24 -8.65 -3.28
C GLY A 390 8.72 -8.55 -3.20
N SER A 391 8.09 -7.64 -3.95
CA SER A 391 6.64 -7.60 -4.06
C SER A 391 6.12 -8.74 -4.94
N GLN A 392 5.01 -9.35 -4.52
CA GLN A 392 4.35 -10.46 -5.19
C GLN A 392 2.85 -10.21 -5.22
N PHE A 393 2.25 -10.43 -6.39
CA PHE A 393 0.80 -10.33 -6.59
C PHE A 393 0.29 -11.59 -7.29
N ASP A 394 -0.58 -12.35 -6.62
CA ASP A 394 -1.30 -13.48 -7.20
C ASP A 394 -2.76 -13.07 -7.41
N GLY A 395 -3.05 -12.61 -8.63
CA GLY A 395 -4.40 -12.31 -9.10
C GLY A 395 -5.20 -13.57 -9.29
N HIS A 396 -6.41 -13.58 -8.74
CA HIS A 396 -7.34 -14.70 -8.89
C HIS A 396 -8.68 -14.19 -9.40
N GLY A 397 -8.93 -14.35 -10.70
CA GLY A 397 -10.20 -14.03 -11.34
C GLY A 397 -11.31 -14.97 -10.89
N GLU A 398 -12.56 -14.51 -10.99
CA GLU A 398 -13.75 -15.26 -10.55
C GLU A 398 -13.97 -16.60 -11.27
N GLU A 399 -14.45 -17.59 -10.52
CA GLU A 399 -15.18 -18.72 -11.09
C GLU A 399 -16.60 -18.24 -11.45
N GLY A 400 -16.82 -17.77 -12.68
CA GLY A 400 -18.19 -17.61 -13.20
C GLY A 400 -18.50 -16.33 -13.98
N GLY A 401 -17.60 -15.35 -14.05
CA GLY A 401 -17.82 -14.12 -14.83
C GLY A 401 -16.53 -13.52 -15.38
N PRO A 402 -16.61 -12.70 -16.45
CA PRO A 402 -15.48 -11.94 -16.94
C PRO A 402 -15.13 -10.86 -15.91
N VAL A 403 -14.01 -11.04 -15.20
CA VAL A 403 -13.47 -9.99 -14.36
C VAL A 403 -12.36 -9.31 -15.14
N ASN A 404 -12.56 -8.03 -15.47
CA ASN A 404 -11.51 -7.08 -15.84
C ASN A 404 -10.65 -6.82 -14.60
N GLY A 405 -9.82 -7.78 -14.24
CA GLY A 405 -8.96 -7.74 -13.06
C GLY A 405 -7.52 -7.94 -13.48
N GLY A 406 -6.82 -6.84 -13.70
CA GLY A 406 -5.37 -6.77 -13.86
C GLY A 406 -4.64 -6.84 -12.52
N ILE A 407 -3.35 -7.14 -12.60
CA ILE A 407 -2.42 -7.04 -11.48
C ILE A 407 -2.16 -5.57 -11.16
N VAL A 408 -1.82 -4.77 -12.17
CA VAL A 408 -1.71 -3.32 -12.02
C VAL A 408 -2.55 -2.66 -13.10
N GLU A 409 -3.49 -1.83 -12.67
CA GLU A 409 -4.33 -1.02 -13.55
C GLU A 409 -4.15 0.45 -13.20
N ALA A 410 -3.71 1.27 -14.16
CA ALA A 410 -3.62 2.71 -14.02
C ALA A 410 -4.49 3.40 -15.07
N THR A 411 -5.50 4.13 -14.62
CA THR A 411 -6.47 4.79 -15.51
C THR A 411 -6.63 6.27 -15.17
N ALA A 412 -6.35 7.14 -16.14
CA ALA A 412 -6.60 8.58 -16.05
C ALA A 412 -7.83 8.97 -16.90
N THR A 413 -8.87 9.52 -16.28
CA THR A 413 -10.11 9.92 -16.97
C THR A 413 -10.48 11.38 -16.71
N GLY A 414 -11.13 12.03 -17.68
CA GLY A 414 -11.58 13.41 -17.52
C GLY A 414 -10.47 14.47 -17.56
N THR A 415 -10.89 15.73 -17.63
CA THR A 415 -9.98 16.82 -17.99
C THR A 415 -8.94 17.16 -16.93
N GLY A 416 -7.67 17.22 -17.35
CA GLY A 416 -6.53 17.57 -16.51
C GLY A 416 -6.09 16.47 -15.55
N SER A 417 -6.68 15.27 -15.62
CA SER A 417 -6.30 14.15 -14.77
C SER A 417 -4.99 13.54 -15.23
N ILE A 418 -4.02 13.37 -14.33
CA ILE A 418 -2.69 12.88 -14.68
C ILE A 418 -2.29 11.73 -13.78
N ILE A 419 -1.82 10.65 -14.38
CA ILE A 419 -1.03 9.61 -13.71
C ILE A 419 0.38 9.65 -14.30
N GLN A 420 1.41 9.77 -13.47
CA GLN A 420 2.78 9.81 -13.99
C GLN A 420 3.87 9.23 -13.10
N ASN A 421 5.00 8.86 -13.68
CA ASN A 421 6.16 8.35 -12.95
C ASN A 421 5.82 7.12 -12.08
N ILE A 422 5.24 6.12 -12.74
CA ILE A 422 4.91 4.83 -12.12
C ILE A 422 6.06 3.87 -12.42
N ASN A 423 6.68 3.36 -11.36
CA ASN A 423 7.85 2.50 -11.43
C ASN A 423 7.51 1.13 -10.83
N ILE A 424 7.69 0.07 -11.61
CA ILE A 424 7.39 -1.30 -11.23
C ILE A 424 8.66 -2.13 -11.46
N GLY A 425 9.32 -2.57 -10.38
CA GLY A 425 10.67 -3.12 -10.44
C GLY A 425 10.83 -4.44 -9.68
N ASN A 426 11.29 -5.49 -10.36
CA ASN A 426 11.65 -6.79 -9.78
C ASN A 426 10.53 -7.44 -8.96
N ILE A 427 9.32 -7.47 -9.52
CA ILE A 427 8.14 -8.06 -8.88
C ILE A 427 7.77 -9.40 -9.53
N TYR A 428 7.03 -10.22 -8.78
CA TYR A 428 6.36 -11.41 -9.30
C TYR A 428 4.87 -11.13 -9.46
N ALA A 429 4.36 -11.22 -10.68
CA ALA A 429 2.96 -11.01 -11.02
C ALA A 429 2.39 -12.29 -11.65
N ARG A 430 1.39 -12.89 -11.00
CA ARG A 430 0.71 -14.08 -11.53
C ARG A 430 -0.77 -13.82 -11.68
N ALA A 431 -1.31 -14.05 -12.87
CA ALA A 431 -2.75 -14.00 -13.12
C ALA A 431 -3.26 -15.44 -13.25
N SER A 432 -3.52 -16.11 -12.12
CA SER A 432 -3.64 -17.58 -12.08
C SER A 432 -4.97 -18.17 -12.56
N SER A 433 -5.96 -17.34 -12.92
CA SER A 433 -7.27 -17.81 -13.37
C SER A 433 -7.39 -17.89 -14.89
N PRO A 434 -7.82 -19.04 -15.47
CA PRO A 434 -8.08 -19.18 -16.91
C PRO A 434 -9.24 -18.32 -17.43
N LYS A 435 -9.94 -17.61 -16.53
CA LYS A 435 -11.04 -16.68 -16.83
C LYS A 435 -10.67 -15.21 -16.60
N HIS A 436 -9.40 -14.88 -16.37
CA HIS A 436 -8.99 -13.47 -16.46
C HIS A 436 -9.26 -12.98 -17.88
N VAL A 437 -10.12 -11.97 -17.99
CA VAL A 437 -10.45 -11.28 -19.23
C VAL A 437 -9.85 -9.88 -19.09
N GLY A 438 -8.75 -9.62 -19.79
CA GLY A 438 -8.00 -8.37 -19.69
C GLY A 438 -6.53 -8.58 -19.41
N SER A 439 -5.72 -7.57 -19.65
CA SER A 439 -4.27 -7.69 -19.54
C SER A 439 -3.79 -7.66 -18.09
N ALA A 440 -2.72 -8.40 -17.77
CA ALA A 440 -2.13 -8.42 -16.43
C ALA A 440 -1.70 -7.01 -15.98
N PHE A 441 -1.22 -6.18 -16.91
CA PHE A 441 -0.94 -4.77 -16.69
C PHE A 441 -1.76 -3.94 -17.68
N THR A 442 -2.45 -2.92 -17.19
CA THR A 442 -3.21 -2.00 -18.03
C THR A 442 -2.88 -0.56 -17.66
N PHE A 443 -2.47 0.22 -18.65
CA PHE A 443 -2.19 1.65 -18.54
C PHE A 443 -3.05 2.37 -19.57
N SER A 444 -3.97 3.23 -19.14
CA SER A 444 -4.92 3.86 -20.04
C SER A 444 -5.21 5.32 -19.68
N ALA A 445 -5.08 6.21 -20.66
CA ALA A 445 -5.75 7.50 -20.62
C ALA A 445 -6.97 7.46 -21.54
N ASP A 446 -8.08 8.07 -21.10
CA ASP A 446 -9.30 8.13 -21.90
C ASP A 446 -9.06 8.76 -23.28
N ALA A 447 -9.76 8.24 -24.29
CA ALA A 447 -9.52 8.43 -25.72
C ALA A 447 -9.75 9.86 -26.22
N ASP A 448 -10.48 10.67 -25.47
CA ASP A 448 -10.63 12.08 -25.78
C ASP A 448 -9.36 12.83 -25.40
N ALA A 449 -8.34 12.77 -26.27
CA ALA A 449 -7.14 13.60 -26.19
C ALA A 449 -7.46 15.11 -26.09
N ALA A 450 -8.68 15.52 -26.46
CA ALA A 450 -9.22 16.85 -26.25
C ALA A 450 -9.52 17.17 -24.77
N ALA A 451 -9.79 16.16 -23.94
CA ALA A 451 -10.04 16.31 -22.53
C ALA A 451 -8.74 16.56 -21.75
N GLY A 452 -7.56 16.14 -22.20
CA GLY A 452 -6.29 16.41 -21.50
C GLY A 452 -6.01 15.50 -20.30
N ALA A 453 -6.59 14.29 -20.27
CA ALA A 453 -6.13 13.22 -19.39
C ALA A 453 -4.77 12.68 -19.86
N GLY A 454 -3.91 12.24 -18.95
CA GLY A 454 -2.58 11.71 -19.32
C GLY A 454 -2.10 10.57 -18.43
N VAL A 455 -1.53 9.55 -19.05
CA VAL A 455 -0.72 8.52 -18.39
C VAL A 455 0.69 8.61 -18.96
N ASN A 456 1.65 9.00 -18.12
CA ASN A 456 3.00 9.37 -18.56
C ASN A 456 4.10 8.67 -17.77
N SER A 457 5.24 8.37 -18.39
CA SER A 457 6.45 7.87 -17.70
C SER A 457 6.17 6.61 -16.87
N ILE A 458 5.81 5.53 -17.56
CA ILE A 458 5.62 4.20 -16.95
C ILE A 458 6.90 3.40 -17.18
N ASN A 459 7.55 2.94 -16.11
CA ASN A 459 8.76 2.15 -16.16
C ASN A 459 8.53 0.80 -15.49
N MET A 460 8.73 -0.28 -16.24
CA MET A 460 8.71 -1.65 -15.75
C MET A 460 10.11 -2.25 -15.94
N GLU A 461 10.67 -2.85 -14.90
CA GLU A 461 12.00 -3.48 -14.94
C GLU A 461 12.00 -4.80 -14.17
N GLY A 462 12.63 -5.84 -14.72
CA GLY A 462 12.77 -7.14 -14.05
C GLY A 462 11.46 -7.78 -13.60
N THR A 463 10.33 -7.41 -14.21
CA THR A 463 9.00 -7.85 -13.78
C THR A 463 8.69 -9.23 -14.36
N TRP A 464 8.40 -10.21 -13.50
CA TRP A 464 8.05 -11.57 -13.92
C TRP A 464 6.54 -11.71 -14.04
N ILE A 465 6.04 -11.96 -15.25
CA ILE A 465 4.61 -12.10 -15.55
C ILE A 465 4.32 -13.57 -15.85
N ALA A 466 3.49 -14.19 -15.01
CA ALA A 466 3.22 -15.62 -15.06
C ALA A 466 1.74 -15.97 -15.18
N ASN A 467 1.47 -17.09 -15.88
CA ASN A 467 0.15 -17.74 -16.01
C ASN A 467 -0.98 -16.87 -16.59
N ASP A 468 -0.67 -15.75 -17.22
CA ASP A 468 -1.68 -14.86 -17.77
C ASP A 468 -2.41 -15.47 -18.98
N SER A 469 -3.76 -15.36 -18.97
CA SER A 469 -4.66 -15.92 -19.97
C SER A 469 -5.15 -14.91 -21.02
N ALA A 470 -4.97 -13.60 -20.80
CA ALA A 470 -5.63 -12.56 -21.61
C ALA A 470 -4.72 -11.43 -22.11
N GLY A 471 -3.40 -11.53 -21.92
CA GLY A 471 -2.40 -10.66 -22.52
C GLY A 471 -1.57 -9.94 -21.45
N GLY A 472 -0.29 -9.76 -21.73
CA GLY A 472 0.63 -9.27 -20.71
C GLY A 472 0.36 -7.83 -20.29
N ILE A 473 0.50 -6.93 -21.25
CA ILE A 473 0.50 -5.49 -21.05
C ILE A 473 -0.38 -4.83 -22.10
N LEU A 474 -1.30 -3.97 -21.67
CA LEU A 474 -2.08 -3.06 -22.50
C LEU A 474 -1.70 -1.62 -22.18
N ALA A 475 -1.34 -0.85 -23.20
CA ALA A 475 -1.09 0.59 -23.10
C ALA A 475 -1.94 1.34 -24.12
N HIS A 476 -2.82 2.22 -23.65
CA HIS A 476 -3.71 3.03 -24.46
C HIS A 476 -3.54 4.51 -24.13
N ASN A 477 -3.18 5.34 -25.12
CA ASN A 477 -2.84 6.76 -24.97
C ASN A 477 -1.75 7.04 -23.90
N VAL A 478 -0.72 6.20 -23.83
CA VAL A 478 0.37 6.33 -22.86
C VAL A 478 1.58 7.04 -23.48
N ARG A 479 2.27 7.92 -22.75
CA ARG A 479 3.53 8.54 -23.20
C ARG A 479 4.71 8.13 -22.32
N GLY A 480 5.85 7.82 -22.92
CA GLY A 480 7.07 7.47 -22.18
C GLY A 480 6.93 6.13 -21.46
N LEU A 481 6.65 5.06 -22.23
CA LEU A 481 6.51 3.71 -21.70
C LEU A 481 7.83 2.94 -21.87
N LYS A 482 8.41 2.48 -20.77
CA LYS A 482 9.57 1.58 -20.77
C LYS A 482 9.17 0.25 -20.15
N ILE A 483 9.35 -0.83 -20.91
CA ILE A 483 9.08 -2.19 -20.48
C ILE A 483 10.36 -2.99 -20.58
N ASP A 484 10.79 -3.55 -19.46
CA ASP A 484 11.76 -4.63 -19.35
C ASP A 484 11.13 -5.71 -18.46
N ALA A 485 10.62 -6.75 -19.11
CA ALA A 485 9.78 -7.76 -18.47
C ALA A 485 10.12 -9.18 -18.96
N ILE A 486 10.02 -10.11 -18.02
CA ILE A 486 10.17 -11.53 -18.26
C ILE A 486 8.78 -12.17 -18.28
N PHE A 487 8.44 -12.82 -19.38
CA PHE A 487 7.20 -13.53 -19.55
C PHE A 487 7.43 -15.02 -19.36
N ALA A 488 6.75 -15.61 -18.37
CA ALA A 488 6.73 -17.04 -18.10
C ALA A 488 5.29 -17.56 -18.28
N SER A 489 4.89 -17.80 -19.54
CA SER A 489 3.50 -18.16 -19.81
C SER A 489 3.24 -19.67 -19.71
N SER A 490 2.13 -20.01 -19.08
CA SER A 490 1.46 -21.31 -19.21
C SER A 490 0.03 -21.15 -19.75
N GLY A 491 -0.25 -20.05 -20.45
CA GLY A 491 -1.59 -19.57 -20.83
C GLY A 491 -1.90 -19.55 -22.34
N PHE A 492 -3.20 -19.55 -22.66
CA PHE A 492 -3.84 -19.91 -23.94
C PHE A 492 -3.26 -19.36 -25.25
N VAL A 493 -3.43 -20.15 -26.32
CA VAL A 493 -3.16 -19.79 -27.73
C VAL A 493 -3.96 -18.54 -28.13
N GLY A 494 -3.36 -17.62 -28.90
CA GLY A 494 -4.09 -16.50 -29.49
C GLY A 494 -3.76 -15.11 -28.94
N GLN A 495 -2.93 -15.02 -27.90
CA GLN A 495 -2.75 -13.77 -27.15
C GLN A 495 -1.57 -12.92 -27.62
N THR A 496 -1.58 -11.65 -27.22
CA THR A 496 -0.48 -10.69 -27.43
C THR A 496 0.20 -10.37 -26.10
N ALA A 497 1.53 -10.41 -26.05
CA ALA A 497 2.26 -10.08 -24.82
C ALA A 497 2.20 -8.57 -24.50
N VAL A 498 2.44 -7.70 -25.49
CA VAL A 498 2.28 -6.24 -25.35
C VAL A 498 1.38 -5.67 -26.44
N ARG A 499 0.32 -4.98 -26.04
CA ARG A 499 -0.58 -4.27 -26.95
C ARG A 499 -0.50 -2.77 -26.70
N LEU A 500 -0.25 -2.02 -27.77
CA LEU A 500 -0.21 -0.56 -27.80
C LEU A 500 -1.37 -0.05 -28.65
N GLU A 501 -2.17 0.87 -28.11
CA GLU A 501 -3.36 1.42 -28.75
C GLU A 501 -3.41 2.95 -28.61
N GLY A 502 -4.22 3.62 -29.46
CA GLY A 502 -4.41 5.07 -29.40
C GLY A 502 -3.16 5.90 -29.73
N SER A 503 -3.06 7.10 -29.15
CA SER A 503 -1.95 8.05 -29.29
C SER A 503 -0.75 7.71 -28.40
N THR A 504 -0.45 6.42 -28.23
CA THR A 504 0.67 5.96 -27.40
C THR A 504 2.01 6.28 -28.06
N SER A 505 2.98 6.83 -27.31
CA SER A 505 4.24 7.32 -27.87
C SER A 505 5.44 7.20 -26.92
N ASP A 506 6.64 7.26 -27.50
CA ASP A 506 7.93 7.15 -26.82
C ASP A 506 8.04 5.86 -26.02
N VAL A 507 7.98 4.73 -26.74
CA VAL A 507 7.90 3.39 -26.14
C VAL A 507 9.20 2.62 -26.36
N THR A 508 9.76 2.07 -25.29
CA THR A 508 10.90 1.13 -25.33
C THR A 508 10.49 -0.20 -24.72
N ILE A 509 10.69 -1.30 -25.45
CA ILE A 509 10.31 -2.64 -25.01
C ILE A 509 11.52 -3.58 -25.11
N HIS A 510 11.81 -4.25 -24.00
CA HIS A 510 12.68 -5.40 -23.87
C HIS A 510 11.85 -6.56 -23.29
N LEU A 511 11.77 -7.67 -24.03
CA LEU A 511 10.95 -8.84 -23.65
C LEU A 511 11.82 -10.08 -23.59
N ASP A 512 11.91 -10.69 -22.41
CA ASP A 512 12.48 -12.02 -22.26
C ASP A 512 11.35 -13.04 -22.10
N MET A 513 11.19 -13.96 -23.05
CA MET A 513 10.12 -14.96 -22.98
C MET A 513 10.70 -16.31 -22.66
N GLN A 514 10.42 -16.78 -21.45
CA GLN A 514 10.96 -18.01 -20.89
C GLN A 514 9.83 -19.01 -20.60
N TYR A 515 10.17 -20.30 -20.51
CA TYR A 515 9.31 -21.35 -19.97
C TYR A 515 7.94 -21.60 -20.65
N CYS A 516 7.79 -21.34 -21.95
CA CYS A 516 6.53 -21.68 -22.64
C CYS A 516 6.38 -23.18 -22.83
N LEU A 517 5.40 -23.77 -22.13
CA LEU A 517 5.02 -25.16 -22.32
C LEU A 517 4.02 -25.25 -23.48
N ALA A 518 4.28 -26.05 -24.51
CA ALA A 518 3.29 -26.29 -25.56
C ALA A 518 1.98 -26.87 -24.96
N PRO A 519 0.78 -26.45 -25.41
CA PRO A 519 0.46 -25.64 -26.59
C PRO A 519 0.40 -24.11 -26.36
N TYR A 520 0.87 -23.60 -25.22
CA TYR A 520 0.70 -22.23 -24.76
C TYR A 520 1.72 -21.28 -25.41
N ILE A 521 1.38 -20.75 -26.59
CA ILE A 521 2.26 -19.89 -27.39
C ILE A 521 1.51 -18.59 -27.70
N TYR A 522 2.16 -17.44 -27.48
CA TYR A 522 1.64 -16.14 -27.90
C TYR A 522 1.59 -16.04 -29.43
N ASP A 523 0.54 -15.41 -29.97
CA ASP A 523 0.46 -15.15 -31.41
C ASP A 523 1.44 -14.05 -31.81
N TYR A 524 1.52 -13.01 -30.98
CA TYR A 524 2.36 -11.84 -31.19
C TYR A 524 3.08 -11.43 -29.91
N ALA A 525 4.36 -11.06 -30.02
CA ALA A 525 5.09 -10.44 -28.92
C ALA A 525 4.60 -9.00 -28.67
N VAL A 526 4.49 -8.20 -29.74
CA VAL A 526 4.06 -6.81 -29.67
C VAL A 526 3.08 -6.50 -30.80
N VAL A 527 1.95 -5.85 -30.49
CA VAL A 527 1.01 -5.30 -31.47
C VAL A 527 0.83 -3.82 -31.20
N ALA A 528 0.98 -2.99 -32.24
CA ALA A 528 0.72 -1.56 -32.17
C ALA A 528 -0.43 -1.21 -33.13
N GLN A 529 -1.49 -0.63 -32.60
CA GLN A 529 -2.68 -0.18 -33.32
C GLN A 529 -2.75 1.35 -33.32
N ASP A 530 -3.45 1.94 -34.28
CA ASP A 530 -3.67 3.40 -34.38
C ASP A 530 -2.41 4.27 -34.56
N THR A 531 -2.43 5.50 -34.02
CA THR A 531 -1.39 6.54 -34.16
C THR A 531 -0.27 6.37 -33.13
N VAL A 532 0.28 5.16 -33.04
CA VAL A 532 1.42 4.86 -32.17
C VAL A 532 2.72 5.37 -32.81
N GLY A 533 3.57 6.03 -32.04
CA GLY A 533 4.83 6.64 -32.50
C GLY A 533 6.05 6.31 -31.65
N ASN A 534 7.25 6.30 -32.26
CA ASN A 534 8.55 6.09 -31.60
C ASN A 534 8.64 4.80 -30.76
N VAL A 535 8.33 3.64 -31.35
CA VAL A 535 8.42 2.34 -30.68
C VAL A 535 9.75 1.66 -31.01
N LYS A 536 10.52 1.32 -29.98
CA LYS A 536 11.74 0.52 -30.08
C LYS A 536 11.55 -0.83 -29.39
N VAL A 537 11.70 -1.92 -30.14
CA VAL A 537 11.65 -3.28 -29.59
C VAL A 537 13.02 -3.92 -29.73
N SER A 538 13.64 -4.28 -28.59
CA SER A 538 14.93 -4.98 -28.57
C SER A 538 14.72 -6.47 -28.27
N PRO A 539 15.46 -7.39 -28.93
CA PRO A 539 15.31 -8.82 -28.66
C PRO A 539 16.08 -9.20 -27.39
N SER A 540 15.41 -9.92 -26.48
CA SER A 540 16.05 -10.97 -25.69
C SER A 540 15.44 -12.32 -26.07
N ALA A 541 16.14 -13.40 -25.76
CA ALA A 541 15.93 -14.77 -26.24
C ALA A 541 14.44 -15.18 -26.46
N VAL A 542 13.93 -14.99 -27.68
CA VAL A 542 12.61 -15.47 -28.11
C VAL A 542 12.71 -16.98 -28.38
N SER A 543 12.91 -17.79 -27.34
CA SER A 543 13.03 -19.24 -27.51
C SER A 543 11.63 -19.88 -27.50
N GLY A 544 11.16 -20.40 -28.64
CA GLY A 544 9.98 -21.27 -28.76
C GLY A 544 8.58 -20.71 -28.42
N CYS A 545 8.50 -19.51 -27.82
CA CYS A 545 7.33 -18.96 -27.13
C CYS A 545 6.35 -18.11 -27.97
N VAL A 546 6.71 -17.73 -29.20
CA VAL A 546 5.89 -16.87 -30.07
C VAL A 546 5.75 -17.46 -31.47
N ARG A 547 4.53 -17.42 -32.02
CA ARG A 547 4.23 -17.89 -33.40
C ARG A 547 4.72 -16.89 -34.45
N SER A 548 4.49 -15.60 -34.24
CA SER A 548 5.00 -14.56 -35.12
C SER A 548 5.64 -13.42 -34.33
N PRO A 549 6.96 -13.17 -34.48
CA PRO A 549 7.58 -12.01 -33.84
C PRO A 549 7.11 -10.68 -34.45
N SER A 550 6.43 -10.68 -35.61
CA SER A 550 6.08 -9.44 -36.32
C SER A 550 4.87 -8.71 -35.71
N SER A 551 4.98 -7.40 -35.50
CA SER A 551 3.85 -6.53 -35.17
C SER A 551 2.90 -6.37 -36.36
N ASN A 552 1.59 -6.53 -36.16
CA ASN A 552 0.59 -6.06 -37.12
C ASN A 552 0.41 -4.55 -36.94
N SER A 553 1.23 -3.75 -37.63
CA SER A 553 1.10 -2.29 -37.67
C SER A 553 0.21 -1.90 -38.83
N SER A 554 -1.08 -1.70 -38.56
CA SER A 554 -2.00 -1.23 -39.59
C SER A 554 -1.80 0.27 -39.91
N ARG A 555 -1.22 1.08 -38.99
CA ARG A 555 -1.10 2.55 -39.12
C ARG A 555 0.06 3.26 -38.37
N GLY A 556 0.96 2.55 -37.68
CA GLY A 556 2.05 3.17 -36.91
C GLY A 556 3.18 3.74 -37.78
N THR A 557 3.69 4.92 -37.44
CA THR A 557 4.89 5.50 -38.08
C THR A 557 6.10 5.33 -37.15
N GLY A 558 7.24 4.85 -37.68
CA GLY A 558 8.50 4.78 -36.92
C GLY A 558 8.66 3.63 -35.93
N ILE A 559 8.06 2.46 -36.20
CA ILE A 559 8.34 1.24 -35.43
C ILE A 559 9.65 0.62 -35.93
N ASP A 560 10.68 0.63 -35.08
CA ASP A 560 11.95 -0.05 -35.37
C ASP A 560 11.90 -1.50 -34.86
N LEU A 561 11.78 -2.44 -35.79
CA LEU A 561 11.79 -3.89 -35.54
C LEU A 561 13.11 -4.54 -35.97
N SER A 562 14.15 -3.77 -36.29
CA SER A 562 15.38 -4.26 -36.92
C SER A 562 16.13 -5.33 -36.13
N GLY A 563 15.77 -5.55 -34.86
CA GLY A 563 16.29 -6.63 -34.02
C GLY A 563 15.54 -7.97 -34.09
N LEU A 564 14.28 -8.03 -34.55
CA LEU A 564 13.47 -9.25 -34.45
C LEU A 564 13.86 -10.27 -35.54
N TRP A 565 14.62 -11.30 -35.16
CA TRP A 565 14.97 -12.39 -36.08
C TRP A 565 13.80 -13.34 -36.28
N PRO A 566 13.42 -13.68 -37.53
CA PRO A 566 12.45 -14.73 -37.79
C PRO A 566 12.91 -16.07 -37.22
N ARG A 567 11.97 -16.87 -36.72
CA ARG A 567 12.22 -18.26 -36.34
C ARG A 567 12.69 -19.03 -37.57
N SER A 568 13.87 -19.63 -37.52
CA SER A 568 14.40 -20.50 -38.57
C SER A 568 13.74 -21.90 -38.55
N SER A 569 12.42 -21.98 -38.41
CA SER A 569 11.69 -23.25 -38.56
C SER A 569 11.08 -23.33 -39.95
N ALA A 570 11.17 -24.50 -40.56
CA ALA A 570 10.88 -24.82 -41.96
C ALA A 570 9.42 -24.61 -42.45
N ASP A 571 8.61 -23.80 -41.76
CA ASP A 571 7.20 -23.58 -42.06
C ASP A 571 6.99 -22.24 -42.77
N GLY A 572 7.05 -22.28 -44.11
CA GLY A 572 6.45 -21.30 -45.02
C GLY A 572 7.08 -19.88 -45.09
N PRO A 573 6.93 -19.18 -46.23
CA PRO A 573 7.35 -17.78 -46.33
C PRO A 573 6.50 -16.91 -45.41
N SER A 574 7.15 -16.16 -44.53
CA SER A 574 6.52 -15.19 -43.63
C SER A 574 6.07 -13.97 -44.44
N GLU A 575 4.77 -13.70 -44.52
CA GLU A 575 4.24 -12.44 -45.08
C GLU A 575 4.31 -11.34 -44.01
N ALA A 576 5.21 -10.36 -44.19
CA ALA A 576 5.11 -9.09 -43.51
C ALA A 576 4.00 -8.25 -44.17
N LYS A 577 2.81 -8.17 -43.57
CA LYS A 577 1.74 -7.26 -44.00
C LYS A 577 1.93 -5.91 -43.31
N GLY A 578 2.43 -4.93 -44.05
CA GLY A 578 2.59 -3.55 -43.58
C GLY A 578 3.34 -2.68 -44.58
N LEU A 579 3.20 -1.36 -44.49
CA LEU A 579 4.01 -0.40 -45.24
C LEU A 579 5.44 -0.39 -44.67
N ALA A 580 6.35 -1.16 -45.27
CA ALA A 580 7.76 -1.08 -44.96
C ALA A 580 8.37 0.14 -45.68
N THR A 581 8.83 1.14 -44.92
CA THR A 581 9.61 2.25 -45.49
C THR A 581 11.05 1.78 -45.67
N LEU A 582 11.47 1.58 -46.93
CA LEU A 582 12.85 1.26 -47.27
C LEU A 582 13.67 2.55 -47.33
N LEU A 583 14.75 2.65 -46.55
CA LEU A 583 15.69 3.75 -46.64
C LEU A 583 16.40 3.71 -48.01
N GLY A 584 16.45 4.87 -48.68
CA GLY A 584 17.10 5.02 -49.99
C GLY A 584 18.60 4.79 -49.90
N SER A 585 19.11 3.92 -50.77
CA SER A 585 20.53 3.55 -50.89
C SER A 585 21.03 3.92 -52.29
N THR A 586 22.33 4.19 -52.46
CA THR A 586 22.93 4.24 -53.80
C THR A 586 23.34 2.85 -54.25
N VAL A 587 23.46 2.58 -55.56
CA VAL A 587 23.94 1.29 -56.09
C VAL A 587 25.32 0.94 -55.51
N ALA A 588 26.18 1.94 -55.32
CA ALA A 588 27.50 1.77 -54.73
C ALA A 588 27.47 1.33 -53.25
N SER A 589 26.40 1.68 -52.52
CA SER A 589 26.20 1.29 -51.12
C SER A 589 25.53 -0.07 -50.94
N LEU A 590 25.07 -0.71 -52.02
CA LEU A 590 24.49 -2.05 -51.95
C LEU A 590 25.58 -3.09 -51.62
N PRO A 591 25.30 -4.06 -50.72
CA PRO A 591 26.23 -5.15 -50.47
C PRO A 591 26.39 -6.03 -51.73
N SER A 592 27.48 -6.79 -51.82
CA SER A 592 27.69 -7.71 -52.94
C SER A 592 26.52 -8.69 -53.08
N CYS A 593 25.91 -8.76 -54.27
CA CYS A 593 24.87 -9.74 -54.54
C CYS A 593 25.50 -11.11 -54.84
N ASN A 594 25.21 -12.09 -53.99
CA ASN A 594 25.66 -13.47 -54.11
C ASN A 594 24.52 -14.42 -53.68
N SER A 595 24.74 -15.73 -53.71
CA SER A 595 23.75 -16.74 -53.32
C SER A 595 23.21 -16.54 -51.90
N GLY A 596 24.02 -16.03 -50.96
CA GLY A 596 23.60 -15.71 -49.59
C GLY A 596 22.75 -14.43 -49.47
N ALA A 597 22.70 -13.61 -50.52
CA ALA A 597 21.89 -12.40 -50.60
C ALA A 597 20.71 -12.53 -51.58
N PHE A 598 20.49 -13.71 -52.18
CA PHE A 598 19.39 -13.94 -53.12
C PHE A 598 18.03 -13.54 -52.52
N GLY A 599 17.25 -12.77 -53.27
CA GLY A 599 15.92 -12.30 -52.88
C GLY A 599 15.91 -11.06 -51.99
N ARG A 600 17.07 -10.54 -51.52
CA ARG A 600 17.12 -9.28 -50.78
C ARG A 600 16.63 -8.11 -51.64
N VAL A 601 15.90 -7.19 -51.04
CA VAL A 601 15.30 -6.02 -51.69
C VAL A 601 15.89 -4.73 -51.12
N ALA A 602 16.17 -3.75 -51.98
CA ALA A 602 16.64 -2.41 -51.57
C ALA A 602 15.94 -1.32 -52.39
N TYR A 603 15.69 -0.16 -51.78
CA TYR A 603 15.25 1.02 -52.53
C TYR A 603 16.48 1.81 -53.00
N VAL A 604 16.68 1.89 -54.31
CA VAL A 604 17.88 2.49 -54.91
C VAL A 604 17.54 3.86 -55.46
N THR A 605 18.33 4.88 -55.12
CA THR A 605 18.05 6.28 -55.48
C THR A 605 18.79 6.79 -56.71
N ASP A 606 19.81 6.06 -57.20
CA ASP A 606 20.71 6.49 -58.27
C ASP A 606 20.89 5.41 -59.37
N ALA A 607 19.87 4.60 -59.62
CA ALA A 607 19.95 3.55 -60.63
C ALA A 607 20.01 4.14 -62.05
N SER A 608 20.77 3.49 -62.93
CA SER A 608 20.90 3.84 -64.35
C SER A 608 19.67 3.47 -65.19
N ALA A 609 18.83 2.54 -64.74
CA ALA A 609 17.60 2.13 -65.40
C ALA A 609 16.61 1.47 -64.41
N ALA A 610 15.29 1.59 -64.69
CA ALA A 610 14.21 0.89 -63.98
C ALA A 610 13.54 -0.19 -64.85
N ILE A 611 14.32 -0.85 -65.71
CA ILE A 611 13.80 -1.92 -66.58
C ILE A 611 13.76 -3.21 -65.77
N TRP A 612 12.57 -3.78 -65.58
CA TRP A 612 12.37 -5.02 -64.82
C TRP A 612 13.36 -6.12 -65.23
N GLY A 613 14.08 -6.67 -64.26
CA GLY A 613 15.07 -7.74 -64.45
C GLY A 613 16.42 -7.28 -65.03
N ALA A 614 16.57 -6.01 -65.43
CA ALA A 614 17.85 -5.49 -65.90
C ALA A 614 18.80 -5.25 -64.72
N ARG A 615 20.09 -5.53 -64.93
CA ARG A 615 21.15 -5.20 -63.98
C ARG A 615 21.17 -3.70 -63.75
N ILE A 616 21.16 -3.27 -62.48
CA ILE A 616 21.31 -1.86 -62.13
C ILE A 616 22.79 -1.49 -62.03
N SER A 617 23.13 -0.30 -62.49
CA SER A 617 24.41 0.37 -62.23
C SER A 617 24.14 1.76 -61.63
N GLY A 618 25.09 2.29 -60.85
CA GLY A 618 24.93 3.58 -60.17
C GLY A 618 25.14 4.78 -61.09
N GLY A 619 24.86 5.98 -60.57
CA GLY A 619 25.10 7.26 -61.25
C GLY A 619 23.95 7.76 -62.15
N GLY A 620 22.78 7.11 -62.12
CA GLY A 620 21.58 7.60 -62.79
C GLY A 620 20.69 8.46 -61.87
N ALA A 621 19.63 9.04 -62.42
CA ALA A 621 18.61 9.78 -61.66
C ALA A 621 17.38 8.92 -61.32
N THR A 622 17.38 7.65 -61.74
CA THR A 622 16.21 6.77 -61.61
C THR A 622 16.16 6.15 -60.22
N LYS A 623 15.01 6.26 -59.57
CA LYS A 623 14.72 5.56 -58.32
C LYS A 623 13.98 4.28 -58.64
N THR A 624 14.46 3.15 -58.15
CA THR A 624 13.85 1.83 -58.44
C THR A 624 13.99 0.91 -57.24
N LEU A 625 13.13 -0.10 -57.19
CA LEU A 625 13.29 -1.19 -56.26
C LEU A 625 14.30 -2.17 -56.87
N ALA A 626 15.34 -2.53 -56.13
CA ALA A 626 16.34 -3.50 -56.57
C ALA A 626 16.12 -4.82 -55.84
N ILE A 627 16.30 -5.94 -56.54
CA ILE A 627 16.35 -7.28 -55.94
C ILE A 627 17.65 -7.98 -56.32
N CYS A 628 18.29 -8.66 -55.36
CA CYS A 628 19.46 -9.49 -55.65
C CYS A 628 19.01 -10.84 -56.24
N ASN A 629 19.39 -11.12 -57.48
CA ASN A 629 19.05 -12.39 -58.15
C ASN A 629 20.09 -13.51 -57.90
N GLY A 630 20.95 -13.34 -56.88
CA GLY A 630 22.01 -14.28 -56.52
C GLY A 630 23.35 -14.03 -57.21
N THR A 631 23.40 -13.11 -58.17
CA THR A 631 24.66 -12.71 -58.84
C THR A 631 24.73 -11.20 -59.08
N ASN A 632 23.60 -10.56 -59.36
CA ASN A 632 23.50 -9.13 -59.60
C ASN A 632 22.29 -8.53 -58.89
N TRP A 633 22.40 -7.26 -58.52
CA TRP A 633 21.22 -6.45 -58.23
C TRP A 633 20.54 -6.12 -59.57
N VAL A 634 19.26 -6.41 -59.64
CA VAL A 634 18.43 -6.13 -60.82
C VAL A 634 17.22 -5.30 -60.41
N ALA A 635 16.70 -4.48 -61.32
CA ALA A 635 15.50 -3.69 -61.06
C ALA A 635 14.27 -4.60 -60.95
N ARG A 636 13.38 -4.24 -60.02
CA ARG A 636 12.12 -4.90 -59.68
C ARG A 636 10.99 -3.87 -59.78
#